data_AF-A0A7R8CMP8-F1
#
_entry.id   AF-A0A7R8CMP8-F1
#
_cell.length_a   1.000
_cell.length_b   1.000
_cell.length_c   1.000
_cell.angle_alpha   90.00
_cell.angle_beta   90.00
_cell.angle_gamma   90.00
#
_symmetry.space_group_name_H-M   'P 1'
#
loop_
_entity.id
_entity.type
_entity.pdbx_description
1 polymer ?
#
loop_
_entity_poly.entity_id
_entity_poly.type
_entity_poly.pdbx_seq_one_letter_code
_entity_poly.pdbx_strand_id
1 'polypeptide(L)'
;MEAKAQEIGIKSHPKKHSTFIGYGTAGFRTKADLLDHVMFRMGLLASLRSKSKNGETIGVMITASHNLEIDNGVKLVDPDGAMLEQNWEGLATKLANANDSDIEEVLKSIIKEQGIDISAVLDGIECDKLSKCTDFGVVTTPQLHFFVVCKNTKGAYGNHSEEGYYKKLSNAFVKLDNESTSSSKYSRSVSIDGANGVGAHKIKLLKNFLPSSHLDMTLYNDGTQGKLNLGCGADFVKVNQKAPSGMESIVGDRCVSIDGDADRVVYFYADEGNKFYLLDGDRIATLIASYLKDLLAESGLQFRLGIVQTAYANGNSTDYIKNKLKLDVACASTGVKNLHHLAKNYDIGVYFEANGHGTTIFSPECLSQIPQDSQLKNLVDLINQTGWSAGDWYKSYEDLPNRQLKVKVANREVIQTADAERQCVSPPGLQDKINEVVLKFPKGRSFVRPSGTEDVVRVYAESDTQDNADQLAYEVGLLVHQNAGGVGEPTPKPQ
;
A
#
# COMPACT_ATOMS: atom_id res chain seq x y z
N MET A 1 34.73 -0.64 -7.91
CA MET A 1 33.52 -1.38 -7.47
C MET A 1 32.98 -2.16 -8.65
N GLU A 2 33.02 -1.53 -9.81
CA GLU A 2 32.30 -1.84 -11.03
C GLU A 2 32.86 -3.10 -11.70
N ALA A 3 34.18 -3.20 -11.91
CA ALA A 3 34.80 -4.40 -12.46
C ALA A 3 34.60 -5.64 -11.56
N LYS A 4 34.75 -5.49 -10.23
CA LYS A 4 34.52 -6.57 -9.25
C LYS A 4 33.05 -6.95 -9.15
N ALA A 5 32.14 -5.97 -9.18
CA ALA A 5 30.70 -6.21 -9.18
C ALA A 5 30.26 -6.92 -10.47
N GLN A 6 30.83 -6.56 -11.61
CA GLN A 6 30.61 -7.23 -12.88
C GLN A 6 31.12 -8.68 -12.84
N GLU A 7 32.33 -8.91 -12.33
CA GLU A 7 32.87 -10.27 -12.17
C GLU A 7 31.98 -11.14 -11.27
N ILE A 8 31.56 -10.62 -10.11
CA ILE A 8 30.64 -11.31 -9.20
C ILE A 8 29.27 -11.54 -9.88
N GLY A 9 28.74 -10.54 -10.58
CA GLY A 9 27.48 -10.66 -11.32
C GLY A 9 27.53 -11.79 -12.35
N ILE A 10 28.56 -11.79 -13.20
CA ILE A 10 28.77 -12.84 -14.22
C ILE A 10 28.89 -14.23 -13.57
N LYS A 11 29.66 -14.35 -12.48
CA LYS A 11 30.01 -15.64 -11.88
C LYS A 11 28.90 -16.22 -10.99
N SER A 12 28.24 -15.38 -10.20
CA SER A 12 27.36 -15.80 -9.11
C SER A 12 25.90 -15.46 -9.34
N HIS A 13 25.59 -14.40 -10.08
CA HIS A 13 24.21 -13.93 -10.32
C HIS A 13 23.96 -13.58 -11.79
N PRO A 14 24.24 -14.52 -12.73
CA PRO A 14 24.15 -14.22 -14.16
C PRO A 14 22.71 -13.93 -14.57
N LYS A 15 22.54 -13.01 -15.51
CA LYS A 15 21.23 -12.74 -16.12
C LYS A 15 20.86 -13.90 -17.05
N LYS A 16 20.03 -14.82 -16.55
CA LYS A 16 19.61 -16.05 -17.27
C LYS A 16 18.46 -15.84 -18.25
N HIS A 17 17.79 -14.69 -18.22
CA HIS A 17 16.56 -14.43 -18.98
C HIS A 17 16.65 -13.09 -19.71
N SER A 18 16.09 -13.04 -20.93
CA SER A 18 16.01 -11.82 -21.74
C SER A 18 14.77 -10.95 -21.46
N THR A 19 13.83 -11.47 -20.65
CA THR A 19 12.60 -10.77 -20.29
C THR A 19 12.92 -9.42 -19.66
N PHE A 20 12.31 -8.36 -20.18
CA PHE A 20 12.40 -7.03 -19.60
C PHE A 20 11.63 -6.98 -18.28
N ILE A 21 12.24 -6.45 -17.23
CA ILE A 21 11.60 -6.28 -15.91
C ILE A 21 11.68 -4.81 -15.51
N GLY A 22 10.53 -4.15 -15.36
CA GLY A 22 10.46 -2.73 -14.97
C GLY A 22 10.36 -2.53 -13.46
N TYR A 23 10.96 -1.46 -12.94
CA TYR A 23 10.72 -1.01 -11.55
C TYR A 23 9.37 -0.30 -11.52
N GLY A 24 8.36 -0.95 -10.94
CA GLY A 24 7.00 -0.40 -10.85
C GLY A 24 6.77 0.41 -9.58
N THR A 25 5.50 0.74 -9.32
CA THR A 25 5.04 1.52 -8.15
C THR A 25 5.51 0.94 -6.81
N ALA A 26 5.76 -0.36 -6.74
CA ALA A 26 6.18 -1.07 -5.55
C ALA A 26 7.43 -1.94 -5.76
N GLY A 27 8.34 -1.48 -6.63
CA GLY A 27 9.60 -2.15 -6.95
C GLY A 27 9.50 -3.17 -8.08
N PHE A 28 10.49 -4.06 -8.15
CA PHE A 28 10.45 -5.21 -9.05
C PHE A 28 9.59 -6.31 -8.44
N ARG A 29 8.66 -6.88 -9.22
CA ARG A 29 7.82 -8.01 -8.81
C ARG A 29 7.59 -8.93 -9.99
N THR A 30 7.94 -10.20 -9.83
CA THR A 30 7.70 -11.26 -10.82
C THR A 30 7.98 -12.62 -10.16
N LYS A 31 7.99 -13.70 -10.94
CA LYS A 31 8.34 -15.03 -10.45
C LYS A 31 9.73 -15.03 -9.80
N ALA A 32 9.86 -15.71 -8.67
CA ALA A 32 11.07 -15.70 -7.86
C ALA A 32 12.33 -16.19 -8.63
N ASP A 33 12.16 -17.12 -9.57
CA ASP A 33 13.25 -17.67 -10.39
C ASP A 33 13.87 -16.65 -11.37
N LEU A 34 13.17 -15.55 -11.67
CA LEU A 34 13.65 -14.49 -12.55
C LEU A 34 14.43 -13.39 -11.80
N LEU A 35 14.42 -13.40 -10.46
CA LEU A 35 14.83 -12.24 -9.65
C LEU A 35 16.27 -12.27 -9.13
N ASP A 36 17.00 -13.38 -9.20
CA ASP A 36 18.35 -13.51 -8.61
C ASP A 36 19.31 -12.37 -9.01
N HIS A 37 19.52 -12.16 -10.32
CA HIS A 37 20.33 -11.06 -10.83
C HIS A 37 19.79 -9.67 -10.46
N VAL A 38 18.46 -9.52 -10.39
CA VAL A 38 17.80 -8.27 -10.01
C VAL A 38 18.12 -7.92 -8.55
N MET A 39 18.04 -8.91 -7.65
CA MET A 39 18.34 -8.75 -6.22
C MET A 39 19.79 -8.29 -6.02
N PHE A 40 20.74 -8.97 -6.66
CA PHE A 40 22.16 -8.60 -6.62
C PHE A 40 22.37 -7.14 -7.06
N ARG A 41 21.79 -6.78 -8.21
CA ARG A 41 21.91 -5.44 -8.79
C ARG A 41 21.23 -4.37 -7.93
N MET A 42 20.14 -4.69 -7.24
CA MET A 42 19.50 -3.77 -6.29
C MET A 42 20.32 -3.55 -5.02
N GLY A 43 21.10 -4.54 -4.57
CA GLY A 43 22.11 -4.33 -3.52
C GLY A 43 23.19 -3.31 -3.92
N LEU A 44 23.64 -3.36 -5.19
CA LEU A 44 24.57 -2.37 -5.74
C LEU A 44 23.93 -0.98 -5.81
N LEU A 45 22.69 -0.88 -6.30
CA LEU A 45 21.98 0.40 -6.41
C LEU A 45 21.70 1.02 -5.05
N ALA A 46 21.28 0.22 -4.05
CA ALA A 46 21.05 0.69 -2.68
C ALA A 46 22.33 1.30 -2.08
N SER A 47 23.50 0.70 -2.38
CA SER A 47 24.80 1.21 -1.95
C SER A 47 25.12 2.56 -2.60
N LEU A 48 24.85 2.72 -3.90
CA LEU A 48 25.00 4.01 -4.59
C LEU A 48 24.01 5.04 -4.07
N ARG A 49 22.76 4.64 -3.79
CA ARG A 49 21.72 5.50 -3.23
C ARG A 49 22.13 6.04 -1.87
N SER A 50 22.65 5.18 -0.98
CA SER A 50 23.18 5.60 0.31
C SER A 50 24.27 6.66 0.16
N LYS A 51 25.22 6.46 -0.75
CA LYS A 51 26.28 7.47 -1.03
C LYS A 51 25.71 8.78 -1.57
N SER A 52 24.72 8.73 -2.48
CA SER A 52 24.04 9.93 -2.99
C SER A 52 23.28 10.70 -1.90
N LYS A 53 22.95 10.03 -0.79
CA LYS A 53 22.32 10.59 0.40
C LYS A 53 23.33 10.76 1.54
N ASN A 54 24.59 11.06 1.23
CA ASN A 54 25.64 11.35 2.22
C ASN A 54 25.88 10.22 3.26
N GLY A 55 25.68 8.96 2.86
CA GLY A 55 25.87 7.80 3.71
C GLY A 55 24.68 7.45 4.61
N GLU A 56 23.51 8.05 4.37
CA GLU A 56 22.27 7.65 5.05
C GLU A 56 21.90 6.18 4.75
N THR A 57 21.20 5.56 5.69
CA THR A 57 20.73 4.18 5.59
C THR A 57 19.63 4.08 4.54
N ILE A 58 19.78 3.13 3.63
CA ILE A 58 18.77 2.74 2.63
C ILE A 58 18.24 1.35 2.98
N GLY A 59 16.93 1.19 2.94
CA GLY A 59 16.28 -0.11 3.14
C GLY A 59 16.14 -0.91 1.85
N VAL A 60 16.19 -2.23 1.97
CA VAL A 60 15.89 -3.17 0.89
C VAL A 60 14.88 -4.17 1.41
N MET A 61 13.64 -4.11 0.94
CA MET A 61 12.59 -5.06 1.32
C MET A 61 12.43 -6.12 0.24
N ILE A 62 12.52 -7.39 0.62
CA ILE A 62 12.28 -8.54 -0.26
C ILE A 62 10.86 -9.05 0.01
N THR A 63 9.94 -8.80 -0.92
CA THR A 63 8.53 -9.17 -0.81
C THR A 63 7.77 -8.97 -2.12
N ALA A 64 6.74 -9.78 -2.35
CA ALA A 64 5.70 -9.53 -3.36
C ALA A 64 4.32 -9.18 -2.76
N SER A 65 4.23 -8.91 -1.44
CA SER A 65 3.01 -8.43 -0.76
C SER A 65 1.82 -9.39 -0.95
N HIS A 66 0.77 -8.98 -1.66
CA HIS A 66 -0.45 -9.76 -1.94
C HIS A 66 -0.31 -10.84 -3.02
N ASN A 67 0.84 -10.93 -3.71
CA ASN A 67 1.07 -11.98 -4.72
C ASN A 67 1.12 -13.40 -4.10
N LEU A 68 1.02 -14.42 -4.95
CA LEU A 68 1.13 -15.82 -4.54
C LEU A 68 2.59 -16.23 -4.26
N GLU A 69 2.78 -17.36 -3.56
CA GLU A 69 4.10 -17.88 -3.10
C GLU A 69 5.16 -18.03 -4.20
N ILE A 70 4.76 -18.21 -5.46
CA ILE A 70 5.68 -18.38 -6.59
C ILE A 70 6.36 -17.06 -7.02
N ASP A 71 5.80 -15.93 -6.61
CA ASP A 71 6.30 -14.61 -6.91
C ASP A 71 7.17 -14.10 -5.76
N ASN A 72 8.11 -13.22 -6.08
CA ASN A 72 8.82 -12.42 -5.09
C ASN A 72 9.05 -11.02 -5.65
N GLY A 73 9.75 -10.16 -4.91
CA GLY A 73 10.03 -8.82 -5.36
C GLY A 73 11.03 -8.10 -4.48
N VAL A 74 11.49 -6.95 -4.95
CA VAL A 74 12.38 -6.07 -4.20
C VAL A 74 12.00 -4.61 -4.39
N LYS A 75 11.90 -3.90 -3.27
CA LYS A 75 11.68 -2.44 -3.22
C LYS A 75 12.74 -1.78 -2.35
N LEU A 76 13.22 -0.62 -2.78
CA LEU A 76 14.15 0.22 -2.02
C LEU A 76 13.37 1.26 -1.21
N VAL A 77 13.87 1.54 0.00
CA VAL A 77 13.30 2.48 0.96
C VAL A 77 14.32 3.59 1.20
N ASP A 78 13.90 4.83 0.97
CA ASP A 78 14.72 6.03 1.15
C ASP A 78 14.86 6.41 2.64
N PRO A 79 15.78 7.33 2.98
CA PRO A 79 16.18 7.57 4.37
C PRO A 79 15.06 8.00 5.34
N ASP A 80 14.07 8.71 4.82
CA ASP A 80 12.87 9.17 5.53
C ASP A 80 11.79 8.09 5.64
N GLY A 81 12.06 6.86 5.20
CA GLY A 81 11.11 5.76 5.16
C GLY A 81 10.15 5.85 3.98
N ALA A 82 10.29 6.81 3.08
CA ALA A 82 9.52 6.84 1.84
C ALA A 82 10.01 5.75 0.87
N MET A 83 9.20 5.49 -0.15
CA MET A 83 9.64 4.67 -1.28
C MET A 83 10.72 5.39 -2.08
N LEU A 84 11.56 4.63 -2.78
CA LEU A 84 12.58 5.16 -3.70
C LEU A 84 12.05 6.31 -4.57
N GLU A 85 12.81 7.42 -4.62
CA GLU A 85 12.57 8.58 -5.47
C GLU A 85 12.38 8.20 -6.95
N GLN A 86 11.42 8.85 -7.62
CA GLN A 86 10.94 8.42 -8.94
C GLN A 86 12.02 8.47 -10.04
N ASN A 87 12.90 9.47 -10.01
CA ASN A 87 14.05 9.57 -10.92
C ASN A 87 15.04 8.39 -10.78
N TRP A 88 15.09 7.71 -9.64
CA TRP A 88 15.93 6.52 -9.43
C TRP A 88 15.29 5.22 -9.93
N GLU A 89 13.99 5.19 -10.21
CA GLU A 89 13.30 3.99 -10.74
C GLU A 89 13.78 3.64 -12.16
N GLY A 90 14.04 4.67 -12.98
CA GLY A 90 14.63 4.50 -14.31
C GLY A 90 16.04 3.92 -14.24
N LEU A 91 16.84 4.37 -13.26
CA LEU A 91 18.19 3.84 -13.01
C LEU A 91 18.15 2.40 -12.51
N ALA A 92 17.19 2.08 -11.62
CA ALA A 92 16.96 0.72 -11.16
C ALA A 92 16.60 -0.21 -12.31
N THR A 93 15.66 0.22 -13.16
CA THR A 93 15.23 -0.51 -14.36
C THR A 93 16.39 -0.71 -15.33
N LYS A 94 17.18 0.33 -15.60
CA LYS A 94 18.37 0.25 -16.47
C LYS A 94 19.37 -0.77 -15.94
N LEU A 95 19.70 -0.70 -14.65
CA LEU A 95 20.67 -1.61 -14.04
C LEU A 95 20.16 -3.05 -14.00
N ALA A 96 18.91 -3.28 -13.61
CA ALA A 96 18.31 -4.62 -13.59
C ALA A 96 18.31 -5.28 -14.97
N ASN A 97 18.15 -4.51 -16.05
CA ASN A 97 18.10 -5.05 -17.41
C ASN A 97 19.43 -5.05 -18.17
N ALA A 98 20.51 -4.49 -17.61
CA ALA A 98 21.84 -4.50 -18.24
C ALA A 98 22.33 -5.92 -18.60
N ASN A 99 23.13 -6.08 -19.66
CA ASN A 99 23.84 -7.35 -19.85
C ASN A 99 24.91 -7.49 -18.77
N ASP A 100 25.31 -8.73 -18.47
CA ASP A 100 26.31 -8.96 -17.43
C ASP A 100 27.66 -8.31 -17.75
N SER A 101 28.01 -8.17 -19.04
CA SER A 101 29.20 -7.46 -19.52
C SER A 101 29.15 -5.93 -19.36
N ASP A 102 27.96 -5.38 -19.12
CA ASP A 102 27.69 -3.94 -19.18
C ASP A 102 27.41 -3.37 -17.78
N ILE A 103 27.42 -4.21 -16.74
CA ILE A 103 27.14 -3.80 -15.36
C ILE A 103 28.08 -2.67 -14.95
N GLU A 104 29.37 -2.79 -15.26
CA GLU A 104 30.36 -1.77 -14.91
C GLU A 104 30.07 -0.42 -15.56
N GLU A 105 29.75 -0.42 -16.86
CA GLU A 105 29.44 0.80 -17.61
C GLU A 105 28.18 1.47 -17.06
N VAL A 106 27.14 0.70 -16.76
CA VAL A 106 25.88 1.23 -16.21
C VAL A 106 26.10 1.84 -14.82
N LEU A 107 26.90 1.21 -13.95
CA LEU A 107 27.23 1.77 -12.65
C LEU A 107 28.01 3.09 -12.77
N LYS A 108 29.02 3.16 -13.66
CA LYS A 108 29.75 4.41 -13.93
C LYS A 108 28.84 5.52 -14.45
N SER A 109 27.90 5.18 -15.33
CA SER A 109 26.88 6.11 -15.83
C SER A 109 26.04 6.66 -14.67
N ILE A 110 25.56 5.82 -13.76
CA ILE A 110 24.75 6.24 -12.60
C ILE A 110 25.56 7.15 -11.67
N ILE A 111 26.80 6.76 -11.34
CA ILE A 111 27.70 7.54 -10.48
C ILE A 111 27.91 8.95 -11.04
N LYS A 112 28.18 9.05 -12.35
CA LYS A 112 28.37 10.32 -13.03
C LYS A 112 27.09 11.16 -13.06
N GLU A 113 25.95 10.56 -13.40
CA GLU A 113 24.66 11.23 -13.51
C GLU A 113 24.19 11.79 -12.15
N GLN A 114 24.45 11.06 -11.07
CA GLN A 114 24.04 11.42 -9.71
C GLN A 114 25.11 12.20 -8.93
N GLY A 115 26.24 12.54 -9.57
CA GLY A 115 27.32 13.32 -8.94
C GLY A 115 27.95 12.64 -7.72
N ILE A 116 28.03 11.31 -7.70
CA ILE A 116 28.53 10.55 -6.55
C ILE A 116 30.07 10.58 -6.56
N ASP A 117 30.69 10.93 -5.43
CA ASP A 117 32.14 10.97 -5.29
C ASP A 117 32.78 9.56 -5.44
N ILE A 118 33.59 9.41 -6.48
CA ILE A 118 34.28 8.17 -6.86
C ILE A 118 35.37 7.80 -5.84
N SER A 119 36.01 8.77 -5.19
CA SER A 119 37.06 8.51 -4.20
C SER A 119 36.50 7.81 -2.96
N ALA A 120 35.31 8.23 -2.51
CA ALA A 120 34.55 7.56 -1.46
C ALA A 120 33.99 6.19 -1.89
N VAL A 121 33.84 5.92 -3.19
CA VAL A 121 33.49 4.60 -3.73
C VAL A 121 34.70 3.66 -3.65
N LEU A 122 35.90 4.13 -4.02
CA LEU A 122 37.20 3.43 -3.92
C LEU A 122 37.57 3.07 -2.47
N ASP A 123 37.44 3.99 -1.52
CA ASP A 123 37.72 3.74 -0.09
C ASP A 123 36.74 2.72 0.55
N GLY A 124 35.53 2.59 0.01
CA GLY A 124 34.52 1.62 0.44
C GLY A 124 34.75 0.20 -0.10
N ILE A 125 35.61 0.04 -1.12
CA ILE A 125 35.94 -1.25 -1.76
C ILE A 125 37.18 -1.88 -1.13
N GLU A 126 38.19 -1.07 -0.77
CA GLU A 126 39.41 -1.57 -0.11
C GLU A 126 39.18 -1.90 1.36
N CYS A 127 38.26 -1.17 2.00
CA CYS A 127 37.72 -1.63 3.26
C CYS A 127 36.70 -2.74 3.00
N ASP A 128 36.81 -3.81 3.78
CA ASP A 128 35.80 -4.84 4.07
C ASP A 128 34.47 -4.25 4.66
N LYS A 129 34.09 -3.03 4.28
CA LYS A 129 33.03 -2.15 4.83
C LYS A 129 31.70 -2.23 4.08
N LEU A 130 31.54 -3.19 3.16
CA LEU A 130 30.21 -3.79 2.91
C LEU A 130 29.64 -4.44 4.20
N SER A 131 30.46 -4.58 5.26
CA SER A 131 30.10 -5.00 6.64
C SER A 131 29.17 -4.07 7.43
N LYS A 132 28.61 -3.00 6.84
CA LYS A 132 27.55 -2.18 7.48
C LYS A 132 26.13 -2.52 7.03
N CYS A 133 25.94 -3.59 6.26
CA CYS A 133 24.60 -4.13 6.05
C CYS A 133 24.09 -4.77 7.36
N THR A 134 22.85 -4.48 7.73
CA THR A 134 22.18 -5.12 8.87
C THR A 134 21.07 -5.97 8.31
N ASP A 135 21.18 -7.29 8.49
CA ASP A 135 20.10 -8.22 8.15
C ASP A 135 19.15 -8.32 9.36
N PHE A 136 17.90 -7.90 9.14
CA PHE A 136 16.84 -8.02 10.15
C PHE A 136 16.02 -9.31 10.00
N GLY A 137 16.36 -10.16 9.03
CA GLY A 137 15.68 -11.42 8.76
C GLY A 137 14.23 -11.23 8.32
N VAL A 138 13.34 -12.03 8.90
CA VAL A 138 11.92 -12.05 8.55
C VAL A 138 11.20 -10.92 9.27
N VAL A 139 10.84 -9.85 8.56
CA VAL A 139 10.13 -8.67 9.10
C VAL A 139 8.98 -8.26 8.17
N THR A 140 8.00 -7.52 8.68
CA THR A 140 6.96 -6.93 7.82
C THR A 140 7.54 -5.75 7.03
N THR A 141 6.88 -5.36 5.93
CA THR A 141 7.27 -4.15 5.20
C THR A 141 7.31 -2.92 6.12
N PRO A 142 6.27 -2.61 6.93
CA PRO A 142 6.31 -1.45 7.83
C PRO A 142 7.43 -1.49 8.87
N GLN A 143 7.81 -2.67 9.37
CA GLN A 143 8.93 -2.80 10.30
C GLN A 143 10.26 -2.35 9.68
N LEU A 144 10.54 -2.76 8.44
CA LEU A 144 11.77 -2.32 7.76
C LEU A 144 11.78 -0.80 7.56
N HIS A 145 10.67 -0.22 7.11
CA HIS A 145 10.55 1.24 6.95
C HIS A 145 10.80 1.95 8.28
N PHE A 146 10.23 1.47 9.38
CA PHE A 146 10.48 1.99 10.72
C PHE A 146 11.97 1.92 11.10
N PHE A 147 12.67 0.81 10.85
CA PHE A 147 14.09 0.67 11.18
C PHE A 147 14.96 1.66 10.41
N VAL A 148 14.67 1.88 9.12
CA VAL A 148 15.37 2.86 8.27
C VAL A 148 15.22 4.26 8.86
N VAL A 149 14.00 4.69 9.17
CA VAL A 149 13.73 6.01 9.77
C VAL A 149 14.42 6.16 11.12
N CYS A 150 14.30 5.17 12.00
CA CYS A 150 14.93 5.19 13.32
C CYS A 150 16.46 5.31 13.22
N LYS A 151 17.10 4.63 12.27
CA LYS A 151 18.55 4.69 12.08
C LYS A 151 19.00 6.04 11.54
N ASN A 152 18.27 6.62 10.58
CA ASN A 152 18.62 7.92 10.00
C ASN A 152 18.31 9.10 10.93
N THR A 153 17.27 8.98 11.74
CA THR A 153 16.96 9.94 12.81
C THR A 153 17.79 9.74 14.08
N LYS A 154 18.76 8.83 14.06
CA LYS A 154 19.66 8.51 15.19
C LYS A 154 18.90 8.21 16.49
N GLY A 155 17.79 7.50 16.36
CA GLY A 155 16.93 7.10 17.47
C GLY A 155 15.83 8.10 17.85
N ALA A 156 15.79 9.31 17.26
CA ALA A 156 14.79 10.32 17.61
C ALA A 156 13.35 9.87 17.26
N TYR A 157 13.17 9.09 16.20
CA TYR A 157 11.86 8.52 15.86
C TYR A 157 11.50 7.29 16.70
N GLY A 158 12.48 6.59 17.26
CA GLY A 158 12.31 5.34 18.00
C GLY A 158 13.55 4.45 17.93
N ASN A 159 13.52 3.32 18.63
CA ASN A 159 14.60 2.34 18.58
C ASN A 159 14.48 1.44 17.33
N HIS A 160 15.55 1.33 16.53
CA HIS A 160 15.60 0.56 15.27
C HIS A 160 15.62 -0.97 15.47
N SER A 161 14.75 -1.51 16.32
CA SER A 161 14.65 -2.95 16.61
C SER A 161 13.19 -3.40 16.61
N GLU A 162 12.94 -4.69 16.43
CA GLU A 162 11.58 -5.25 16.55
C GLU A 162 10.93 -4.92 17.89
N GLU A 163 11.68 -5.07 19.00
CA GLU A 163 11.20 -4.68 20.33
C GLU A 163 10.86 -3.18 20.40
N GLY A 164 11.68 -2.32 19.79
CA GLY A 164 11.43 -0.89 19.69
C GLY A 164 10.15 -0.56 18.94
N TYR A 165 9.89 -1.28 17.83
CA TYR A 165 8.67 -1.19 17.05
C TYR A 165 7.44 -1.59 17.89
N TYR A 166 7.47 -2.75 18.54
CA TYR A 166 6.35 -3.23 19.36
C TYR A 166 6.06 -2.28 20.53
N LYS A 167 7.09 -1.86 21.27
CA LYS A 167 6.93 -0.93 22.40
C LYS A 167 6.35 0.40 21.96
N LYS A 168 6.82 0.96 20.83
CA LYS A 168 6.29 2.25 20.34
C LYS A 168 4.79 2.14 20.07
N LEU A 169 4.37 1.11 19.34
CA LEU A 169 2.96 0.90 19.01
C LEU A 169 2.11 0.54 20.23
N SER A 170 2.55 -0.41 21.06
CA SER A 170 1.75 -0.86 22.19
C SER A 170 1.62 0.21 23.28
N ASN A 171 2.66 0.99 23.53
CA ASN A 171 2.58 2.11 24.49
C ASN A 171 1.60 3.18 24.01
N ALA A 172 1.63 3.54 22.73
CA ALA A 172 0.66 4.49 22.16
C ALA A 172 -0.77 3.94 22.22
N PHE A 173 -0.94 2.64 21.92
CA PHE A 173 -2.23 1.95 21.99
C PHE A 173 -2.83 1.98 23.39
N VAL A 174 -2.04 1.60 24.39
CA VAL A 174 -2.48 1.50 25.79
C VAL A 174 -2.87 2.88 26.32
N LYS A 175 -2.13 3.93 25.97
CA LYS A 175 -2.48 5.31 26.36
C LYS A 175 -3.83 5.73 25.79
N LEU A 176 -4.04 5.54 24.48
CA LEU A 176 -5.30 5.88 23.82
C LEU A 176 -6.49 5.08 24.37
N ASP A 177 -6.33 3.78 24.61
CA ASP A 177 -7.41 2.94 25.15
C ASP A 177 -7.79 3.38 26.58
N ASN A 178 -6.81 3.75 27.41
CA ASN A 178 -7.05 4.27 28.76
C ASN A 178 -7.75 5.65 28.75
N GLU A 179 -7.47 6.47 27.75
CA GLU A 179 -8.12 7.78 27.54
C GLU A 179 -9.53 7.64 26.95
N SER A 180 -9.87 6.48 26.38
CA SER A 180 -11.18 6.25 25.78
C SER A 180 -12.25 6.04 26.87
N THR A 181 -13.32 6.82 26.82
CA THR A 181 -14.53 6.52 27.58
C THR A 181 -15.16 5.28 26.98
N SER A 182 -15.12 4.13 27.67
CA SER A 182 -15.66 2.88 27.16
C SER A 182 -17.15 3.04 26.82
N SER A 183 -17.47 3.15 25.54
CA SER A 183 -18.83 2.97 25.05
C SER A 183 -19.26 1.55 25.39
N SER A 184 -20.48 1.37 25.90
CA SER A 184 -21.06 0.05 26.19
C SER A 184 -21.17 -0.85 24.95
N LYS A 185 -20.91 -0.32 23.75
CA LYS A 185 -20.97 -1.02 22.46
C LYS A 185 -19.59 -1.42 21.89
N TYR A 186 -18.49 -0.98 22.49
CA TYR A 186 -17.15 -1.30 21.99
C TYR A 186 -16.64 -2.60 22.63
N SER A 187 -16.34 -3.61 21.80
CA SER A 187 -15.64 -4.81 22.25
C SER A 187 -14.13 -4.64 22.10
N ARG A 188 -13.38 -5.00 23.14
CA ARG A 188 -11.91 -5.10 23.12
C ARG A 188 -11.43 -6.41 22.48
N SER A 189 -12.22 -7.03 21.60
CA SER A 189 -11.82 -8.20 20.82
C SER A 189 -11.59 -7.84 19.34
N VAL A 190 -10.72 -8.59 18.68
CA VAL A 190 -10.56 -8.57 17.23
C VAL A 190 -10.12 -9.95 16.72
N SER A 191 -10.79 -10.40 15.66
CA SER A 191 -10.41 -11.63 14.93
C SER A 191 -9.58 -11.26 13.72
N ILE A 192 -8.35 -11.76 13.65
CA ILE A 192 -7.34 -11.36 12.68
C ILE A 192 -7.03 -12.50 11.72
N ASP A 193 -7.23 -12.26 10.44
CA ASP A 193 -6.70 -13.07 9.35
C ASP A 193 -5.27 -12.63 9.01
N GLY A 194 -4.31 -13.50 9.33
CA GLY A 194 -2.88 -13.26 9.12
C GLY A 194 -2.36 -13.55 7.71
N ALA A 195 -3.25 -13.91 6.76
CA ALA A 195 -2.92 -14.24 5.36
C ALA A 195 -1.88 -15.35 5.16
N ASN A 196 -1.59 -16.13 6.20
CA ASN A 196 -0.45 -17.05 6.28
C ASN A 196 0.91 -16.37 6.02
N GLY A 197 0.99 -15.04 6.24
CA GLY A 197 2.16 -14.22 5.95
C GLY A 197 3.00 -13.86 7.17
N VAL A 198 4.02 -13.02 6.96
CA VAL A 198 4.93 -12.60 8.05
C VAL A 198 4.18 -11.83 9.14
N GLY A 199 3.13 -11.09 8.78
CA GLY A 199 2.31 -10.36 9.74
C GLY A 199 1.68 -11.27 10.81
N ALA A 200 1.27 -12.49 10.47
CA ALA A 200 0.76 -13.47 11.43
C ALA A 200 1.81 -13.79 12.52
N HIS A 201 3.05 -14.04 12.10
CA HIS A 201 4.16 -14.28 13.03
C HIS A 201 4.43 -13.06 13.91
N LYS A 202 4.40 -11.85 13.36
CA LYS A 202 4.63 -10.61 14.12
C LYS A 202 3.50 -10.27 15.08
N ILE A 203 2.25 -10.60 14.77
CA ILE A 203 1.11 -10.45 15.69
C ILE A 203 1.28 -11.35 16.92
N LYS A 204 1.77 -12.59 16.74
CA LYS A 204 2.07 -13.48 17.89
C LYS A 204 3.09 -12.86 18.84
N LEU A 205 4.09 -12.14 18.30
CA LEU A 205 5.08 -11.43 19.12
C LEU A 205 4.49 -10.17 19.75
N LEU A 206 3.67 -9.40 19.03
CA LEU A 206 3.00 -8.20 19.53
C LEU A 206 2.12 -8.47 20.76
N LYS A 207 1.50 -9.66 20.85
CA LYS A 207 0.74 -10.09 22.03
C LYS A 207 1.53 -10.02 23.34
N ASN A 208 2.85 -10.15 23.30
CA ASN A 208 3.71 -10.03 24.49
C ASN A 208 3.87 -8.58 24.96
N PHE A 209 3.56 -7.60 24.11
CA PHE A 209 3.71 -6.17 24.36
C PHE A 209 2.36 -5.45 24.55
N LEU A 210 1.26 -6.06 24.12
CA LEU A 210 -0.09 -5.52 24.24
C LEU A 210 -0.95 -6.47 25.10
N PRO A 211 -1.23 -6.12 26.37
CA PRO A 211 -2.03 -6.95 27.25
C PRO A 211 -3.44 -7.19 26.71
N SER A 212 -3.99 -8.40 26.92
CA SER A 212 -5.35 -8.76 26.48
C SER A 212 -6.45 -7.96 27.17
N SER A 213 -6.15 -7.30 28.29
CA SER A 213 -7.07 -6.34 28.93
C SER A 213 -7.34 -5.10 28.07
N HIS A 214 -6.42 -4.76 27.16
CA HIS A 214 -6.56 -3.64 26.22
C HIS A 214 -7.07 -4.10 24.85
N LEU A 215 -6.59 -5.24 24.35
CA LEU A 215 -7.07 -5.84 23.11
C LEU A 215 -6.85 -7.35 23.11
N ASP A 216 -7.93 -8.11 23.16
CA ASP A 216 -7.93 -9.54 22.92
C ASP A 216 -7.89 -9.83 21.42
N MET A 217 -6.90 -10.61 20.99
CA MET A 217 -6.61 -10.85 19.58
C MET A 217 -6.69 -12.34 19.28
N THR A 218 -7.64 -12.76 18.44
CA THR A 218 -7.73 -14.14 17.96
C THR A 218 -7.15 -14.22 16.56
N LEU A 219 -6.09 -15.01 16.37
CA LEU A 219 -5.35 -15.08 15.10
C LEU A 219 -5.76 -16.33 14.31
N TYR A 220 -6.09 -16.12 13.05
CA TYR A 220 -6.40 -17.13 12.03
C TYR A 220 -5.40 -17.01 10.88
N ASN A 221 -5.33 -18.03 10.01
CA ASN A 221 -4.42 -18.09 8.86
C ASN A 221 -3.00 -17.68 9.26
N ASP A 222 -2.45 -18.42 10.22
CA ASP A 222 -1.26 -18.01 10.96
C ASP A 222 0.06 -18.52 10.37
N GLY A 223 -0.01 -19.15 9.19
CA GLY A 223 1.12 -19.78 8.50
C GLY A 223 1.38 -21.24 8.86
N THR A 224 0.57 -21.87 9.73
CA THR A 224 0.81 -23.26 10.15
C THR A 224 0.27 -24.31 9.18
N GLN A 225 -0.90 -24.09 8.57
CA GLN A 225 -1.57 -25.09 7.71
C GLN A 225 -2.11 -24.52 6.37
N GLY A 226 -1.80 -23.26 6.05
CA GLY A 226 -2.28 -22.57 4.85
C GLY A 226 -1.15 -22.04 3.98
N LYS A 227 -1.50 -21.64 2.75
CA LYS A 227 -0.58 -20.99 1.80
C LYS A 227 -0.73 -19.47 1.85
N LEU A 228 0.37 -18.76 1.58
CA LEU A 228 0.41 -17.30 1.56
C LEU A 228 -0.68 -16.74 0.61
N ASN A 229 -1.53 -15.86 1.14
CA ASN A 229 -2.61 -15.17 0.41
C ASN A 229 -3.63 -16.08 -0.32
N LEU A 230 -3.61 -17.40 -0.10
CA LEU A 230 -4.50 -18.32 -0.80
C LEU A 230 -5.83 -18.45 -0.06
N GLY A 231 -6.89 -17.87 -0.61
CA GLY A 231 -8.23 -17.91 0.01
C GLY A 231 -8.34 -17.04 1.27
N CYS A 232 -7.36 -16.18 1.52
CA CYS A 232 -7.26 -15.33 2.71
C CYS A 232 -6.46 -14.06 2.38
N GLY A 233 -6.41 -13.13 3.33
CA GLY A 233 -5.69 -11.87 3.26
C GLY A 233 -6.50 -10.70 2.70
N ALA A 234 -5.99 -9.49 2.91
CA ALA A 234 -6.71 -8.24 2.61
C ALA A 234 -7.16 -8.14 1.15
N ASP A 235 -6.30 -8.53 0.20
CA ASP A 235 -6.63 -8.50 -1.24
C ASP A 235 -7.75 -9.47 -1.58
N PHE A 236 -7.71 -10.70 -1.04
CA PHE A 236 -8.77 -11.68 -1.23
C PHE A 236 -10.12 -11.17 -0.71
N VAL A 237 -10.14 -10.63 0.52
CA VAL A 237 -11.37 -10.11 1.14
C VAL A 237 -11.92 -8.91 0.37
N LYS A 238 -11.06 -7.97 -0.05
CA LYS A 238 -11.47 -6.81 -0.85
C LYS A 238 -12.04 -7.20 -2.21
N VAL A 239 -11.37 -8.09 -2.93
CA VAL A 239 -11.74 -8.46 -4.31
C VAL A 239 -12.97 -9.36 -4.34
N ASN A 240 -13.07 -10.32 -3.40
CA ASN A 240 -14.17 -11.29 -3.39
C ASN A 240 -15.35 -10.85 -2.53
N GLN A 241 -15.20 -9.78 -1.73
CA GLN A 241 -16.20 -9.28 -0.78
C GLN A 241 -16.84 -10.41 0.05
N LYS A 242 -15.98 -11.25 0.64
CA LYS A 242 -16.38 -12.35 1.51
C LYS A 242 -15.30 -12.64 2.56
N ALA A 243 -15.69 -13.36 3.61
CA ALA A 243 -14.77 -13.77 4.66
C ALA A 243 -13.66 -14.70 4.12
N PRO A 244 -12.44 -14.64 4.70
CA PRO A 244 -11.36 -15.54 4.36
C PRO A 244 -11.68 -16.97 4.84
N SER A 245 -11.03 -17.96 4.22
CA SER A 245 -11.17 -19.37 4.60
C SER A 245 -10.87 -19.56 6.09
N GLY A 246 -11.77 -20.25 6.79
CA GLY A 246 -11.67 -20.53 8.23
C GLY A 246 -12.24 -19.46 9.15
N MET A 247 -12.81 -18.37 8.60
CA MET A 247 -13.45 -17.28 9.35
C MET A 247 -14.90 -17.02 8.92
N GLU A 248 -15.53 -17.95 8.19
CA GLU A 248 -16.87 -17.76 7.61
C GLU A 248 -17.98 -17.66 8.66
N SER A 249 -17.80 -18.29 9.81
CA SER A 249 -18.80 -18.37 10.87
C SER A 249 -18.66 -17.30 11.96
N ILE A 250 -17.77 -16.31 11.77
CA ILE A 250 -17.51 -15.26 12.76
C ILE A 250 -18.53 -14.14 12.58
N VAL A 251 -19.59 -14.18 13.40
CA VAL A 251 -20.74 -13.28 13.35
C VAL A 251 -20.65 -12.22 14.44
N GLY A 252 -20.94 -10.96 14.11
CA GLY A 252 -21.01 -9.84 15.06
C GLY A 252 -19.65 -9.32 15.57
N ASP A 253 -18.58 -10.10 15.41
CA ASP A 253 -17.22 -9.70 15.77
C ASP A 253 -16.60 -8.74 14.74
N ARG A 254 -15.71 -7.88 15.25
CA ARG A 254 -14.85 -7.05 14.41
C ARG A 254 -13.71 -7.92 13.86
N CYS A 255 -13.73 -8.16 12.55
CA CYS A 255 -12.70 -8.91 11.86
C CYS A 255 -11.77 -7.99 11.07
N VAL A 256 -10.53 -8.41 10.91
CA VAL A 256 -9.52 -7.69 10.12
C VAL A 256 -8.66 -8.68 9.33
N SER A 257 -8.40 -8.37 8.07
CA SER A 257 -7.44 -9.10 7.23
C SER A 257 -6.27 -8.19 6.90
N ILE A 258 -5.06 -8.72 7.09
CA ILE A 258 -3.82 -8.13 6.58
C ILE A 258 -3.38 -8.83 5.30
N ASP A 259 -2.47 -8.25 4.52
CA ASP A 259 -1.85 -8.96 3.39
C ASP A 259 -0.51 -9.63 3.78
N GLY A 260 0.10 -10.36 2.84
CA GLY A 260 1.25 -11.22 3.11
C GLY A 260 2.45 -10.56 3.80
N ASP A 261 2.71 -9.27 3.53
CA ASP A 261 3.77 -8.48 4.17
C ASP A 261 3.27 -7.41 5.15
N ALA A 262 1.97 -7.44 5.45
CA ALA A 262 1.26 -6.59 6.40
C ALA A 262 1.40 -5.09 6.12
N ASP A 263 1.36 -4.68 4.85
CA ASP A 263 1.29 -3.26 4.44
C ASP A 263 -0.13 -2.80 4.03
N ARG A 264 -1.10 -3.74 4.00
CA ARG A 264 -2.52 -3.48 3.78
C ARG A 264 -3.36 -4.03 4.90
N VAL A 265 -4.47 -3.33 5.16
CA VAL A 265 -5.47 -3.78 6.13
C VAL A 265 -6.88 -3.46 5.64
N VAL A 266 -7.79 -4.43 5.76
CA VAL A 266 -9.23 -4.22 5.58
C VAL A 266 -9.97 -4.82 6.75
N TYR A 267 -11.03 -4.15 7.18
CA TYR A 267 -11.94 -4.68 8.20
C TYR A 267 -13.16 -5.29 7.53
N PHE A 268 -13.84 -6.16 8.26
CA PHE A 268 -15.12 -6.71 7.86
C PHE A 268 -15.87 -7.23 9.09
N TYR A 269 -17.16 -7.50 8.90
CA TYR A 269 -17.96 -8.29 9.85
C TYR A 269 -19.09 -8.99 9.09
N ALA A 270 -19.68 -10.00 9.73
CA ALA A 270 -20.94 -10.59 9.29
C ALA A 270 -22.06 -10.24 10.29
N ASP A 271 -23.25 -9.94 9.79
CA ASP A 271 -24.44 -9.82 10.67
C ASP A 271 -25.00 -11.19 11.06
N GLU A 272 -26.02 -11.20 11.91
CA GLU A 272 -26.72 -12.41 12.38
C GLU A 272 -27.30 -13.27 11.24
N GLY A 273 -27.50 -12.68 10.06
CA GLY A 273 -27.93 -13.37 8.84
C GLY A 273 -26.79 -13.90 7.98
N ASN A 274 -25.54 -13.87 8.48
CA ASN A 274 -24.32 -14.18 7.74
C ASN A 274 -24.08 -13.28 6.50
N LYS A 275 -24.70 -12.10 6.44
CA LYS A 275 -24.40 -11.15 5.37
C LYS A 275 -23.08 -10.46 5.67
N PHE A 276 -22.18 -10.49 4.69
CA PHE A 276 -20.84 -9.90 4.78
C PHE A 276 -20.89 -8.39 4.53
N TYR A 277 -20.14 -7.63 5.34
CA TYR A 277 -19.96 -6.18 5.21
C TYR A 277 -18.48 -5.83 5.20
N LEU A 278 -18.04 -5.16 4.13
CA LEU A 278 -16.66 -4.71 3.97
C LEU A 278 -16.46 -3.32 4.59
N LEU A 279 -15.32 -3.15 5.27
CA LEU A 279 -14.83 -1.89 5.82
C LEU A 279 -13.42 -1.65 5.28
N ASP A 280 -13.35 -1.14 4.04
CA ASP A 280 -12.10 -1.02 3.28
C ASP A 280 -11.28 0.24 3.62
N GLY A 281 -10.26 0.54 2.81
CA GLY A 281 -9.39 1.70 3.04
C GLY A 281 -10.11 3.05 3.09
N ASP A 282 -11.18 3.27 2.32
CA ASP A 282 -11.94 4.53 2.36
C ASP A 282 -12.73 4.66 3.67
N ARG A 283 -13.23 3.53 4.18
CA ARG A 283 -13.86 3.46 5.51
C ARG A 283 -12.85 3.77 6.60
N ILE A 284 -11.61 3.28 6.47
CA ILE A 284 -10.54 3.55 7.44
C ILE A 284 -10.15 5.03 7.40
N ALA A 285 -9.96 5.60 6.20
CA ALA A 285 -9.63 7.01 6.03
C ALA A 285 -10.69 7.94 6.63
N THR A 286 -11.96 7.70 6.32
CA THR A 286 -13.08 8.53 6.82
C THR A 286 -13.24 8.43 8.34
N LEU A 287 -12.99 7.26 8.91
CA LEU A 287 -13.01 7.03 10.35
C LEU A 287 -11.89 7.80 11.07
N ILE A 288 -10.65 7.67 10.59
CA ILE A 288 -9.49 8.40 11.14
C ILE A 288 -9.69 9.91 11.00
N ALA A 289 -10.12 10.38 9.84
CA ALA A 289 -10.32 11.80 9.59
C ALA A 289 -11.44 12.40 10.45
N SER A 290 -12.53 11.65 10.69
CA SER A 290 -13.58 12.08 11.61
C SER A 290 -13.02 12.24 13.03
N TYR A 291 -12.24 11.27 13.50
CA TYR A 291 -11.67 11.32 14.84
C TYR A 291 -10.62 12.44 15.00
N LEU A 292 -9.74 12.62 14.01
CA LEU A 292 -8.79 13.74 13.98
C LEU A 292 -9.49 15.10 13.99
N LYS A 293 -10.59 15.24 13.23
CA LYS A 293 -11.37 16.47 13.20
C LYS A 293 -11.91 16.83 14.59
N ASP A 294 -12.44 15.85 15.31
CA ASP A 294 -12.98 16.06 16.66
C ASP A 294 -11.86 16.45 17.64
N LEU A 295 -10.70 15.77 17.61
CA LEU A 295 -9.55 16.12 18.44
C LEU A 295 -8.97 17.51 18.15
N LEU A 296 -8.94 17.92 16.87
CA LEU A 296 -8.51 19.28 16.50
C LEU A 296 -9.47 20.34 17.05
N ALA A 297 -10.78 20.07 16.98
CA ALA A 297 -11.79 20.96 17.54
C ALA A 297 -11.65 21.09 19.07
N GLU A 298 -11.42 19.98 19.78
CA GLU A 298 -11.23 19.95 21.23
C GLU A 298 -9.92 20.62 21.69
N SER A 299 -8.83 20.43 20.95
CA SER A 299 -7.54 21.04 21.27
C SER A 299 -7.46 22.54 20.94
N GLY A 300 -8.38 23.04 20.11
CA GLY A 300 -8.35 24.42 19.60
C GLY A 300 -7.27 24.69 18.55
N LEU A 301 -6.53 23.66 18.13
CA LEU A 301 -5.49 23.77 17.11
C LEU A 301 -6.12 23.96 15.72
N GLN A 302 -5.58 24.89 14.94
CA GLN A 302 -6.07 25.22 13.61
C GLN A 302 -5.13 24.65 12.55
N PHE A 303 -5.36 23.39 12.17
CA PHE A 303 -4.62 22.70 11.12
C PHE A 303 -5.52 22.35 9.95
N ARG A 304 -4.98 22.46 8.74
CA ARG A 304 -5.64 22.01 7.54
C ARG A 304 -5.58 20.47 7.46
N LEU A 305 -6.69 19.85 7.85
CA LEU A 305 -6.92 18.41 7.71
C LEU A 305 -7.52 18.10 6.32
N GLY A 306 -6.86 17.22 5.57
CA GLY A 306 -7.34 16.78 4.26
C GLY A 306 -7.25 15.28 4.07
N ILE A 307 -8.06 14.78 3.14
CA ILE A 307 -8.09 13.37 2.76
C ILE A 307 -7.66 13.22 1.30
N VAL A 308 -6.81 12.24 1.01
CA VAL A 308 -6.40 11.89 -0.36
C VAL A 308 -6.90 10.50 -0.70
N GLN A 309 -7.70 10.42 -1.76
CA GLN A 309 -8.26 9.19 -2.32
C GLN A 309 -7.68 8.92 -3.71
N THR A 310 -7.99 7.76 -4.29
CA THR A 310 -7.79 7.50 -5.72
C THR A 310 -9.14 7.42 -6.43
N ALA A 311 -9.12 7.30 -7.76
CA ALA A 311 -10.34 7.09 -8.54
C ALA A 311 -11.14 5.84 -8.13
N TYR A 312 -10.51 4.85 -7.48
CA TYR A 312 -11.18 3.64 -6.99
C TYR A 312 -12.06 3.84 -5.76
N ALA A 313 -11.93 5.00 -5.08
CA ALA A 313 -12.76 5.28 -3.92
C ALA A 313 -14.24 5.35 -4.31
N ASN A 314 -15.11 4.81 -3.44
CA ASN A 314 -16.54 4.84 -3.68
C ASN A 314 -17.06 6.30 -3.69
N GLY A 315 -17.92 6.66 -4.63
CA GLY A 315 -18.46 8.01 -4.75
C GLY A 315 -19.13 8.52 -3.48
N ASN A 316 -19.80 7.65 -2.73
CA ASN A 316 -20.45 8.03 -1.47
C ASN A 316 -19.45 8.26 -0.33
N SER A 317 -18.24 7.66 -0.38
CA SER A 317 -17.17 8.01 0.56
C SER A 317 -16.71 9.46 0.34
N THR A 318 -16.49 9.86 -0.92
CA THR A 318 -16.12 11.23 -1.28
C THR A 318 -17.24 12.23 -0.94
N ASP A 319 -18.50 11.85 -1.18
CA ASP A 319 -19.66 12.65 -0.78
C ASP A 319 -19.71 12.85 0.74
N TYR A 320 -19.55 11.77 1.52
CA TYR A 320 -19.51 11.83 2.97
C TYR A 320 -18.42 12.79 3.48
N ILE A 321 -17.21 12.71 2.93
CA ILE A 321 -16.09 13.60 3.29
C ILE A 321 -16.45 15.06 3.04
N LYS A 322 -16.90 15.39 1.82
CA LYS A 322 -17.22 16.78 1.43
C LYS A 322 -18.43 17.33 2.17
N ASN A 323 -19.50 16.55 2.23
CA ASN A 323 -20.82 17.03 2.61
C ASN A 323 -21.17 16.81 4.07
N LYS A 324 -20.64 15.75 4.71
CA LYS A 324 -20.84 15.47 6.14
C LYS A 324 -19.65 15.91 6.98
N LEU A 325 -18.44 15.44 6.65
CA LEU A 325 -17.25 15.83 7.42
C LEU A 325 -16.82 17.27 7.14
N LYS A 326 -17.19 17.85 5.99
CA LYS A 326 -16.76 19.20 5.57
C LYS A 326 -15.23 19.34 5.53
N LEU A 327 -14.55 18.30 5.05
CA LEU A 327 -13.10 18.27 4.89
C LEU A 327 -12.70 18.37 3.42
N ASP A 328 -11.48 18.87 3.20
CA ASP A 328 -10.86 18.87 1.87
C ASP A 328 -10.60 17.43 1.41
N VAL A 329 -10.89 17.14 0.13
CA VAL A 329 -10.57 15.85 -0.48
C VAL A 329 -9.91 16.04 -1.85
N ALA A 330 -8.79 15.37 -2.04
CA ALA A 330 -8.05 15.32 -3.30
C ALA A 330 -8.07 13.92 -3.90
N CYS A 331 -7.95 13.83 -5.22
CA CYS A 331 -7.83 12.57 -5.95
C CYS A 331 -6.43 12.45 -6.55
N ALA A 332 -5.70 11.41 -6.20
CA ALA A 332 -4.40 11.06 -6.76
C ALA A 332 -4.52 9.94 -7.79
N SER A 333 -3.55 9.85 -8.70
CA SER A 333 -3.31 8.62 -9.46
C SER A 333 -3.02 7.45 -8.49
N THR A 334 -3.34 6.22 -8.90
CA THR A 334 -3.11 5.00 -8.10
C THR A 334 -1.65 4.87 -7.69
N GLY A 335 -1.42 4.32 -6.49
CA GLY A 335 -0.10 4.07 -5.93
C GLY A 335 0.27 5.06 -4.84
N VAL A 336 0.63 4.54 -3.67
CA VAL A 336 0.91 5.31 -2.44
C VAL A 336 1.87 6.48 -2.58
N LYS A 337 2.80 6.45 -3.54
CA LYS A 337 3.69 7.59 -3.83
C LYS A 337 2.91 8.85 -4.22
N ASN A 338 1.91 8.69 -5.09
CA ASN A 338 1.07 9.78 -5.56
C ASN A 338 0.16 10.31 -4.44
N LEU A 339 -0.44 9.40 -3.67
CA LEU A 339 -1.26 9.76 -2.52
C LEU A 339 -0.44 10.52 -1.48
N HIS A 340 0.74 10.00 -1.14
CA HIS A 340 1.66 10.60 -0.17
C HIS A 340 2.13 11.98 -0.60
N HIS A 341 2.44 12.18 -1.88
CA HIS A 341 2.83 13.49 -2.41
C HIS A 341 1.72 14.53 -2.26
N LEU A 342 0.47 14.18 -2.60
CA LEU A 342 -0.66 15.09 -2.41
C LEU A 342 -1.01 15.31 -0.94
N ALA A 343 -0.83 14.30 -0.08
CA ALA A 343 -1.10 14.40 1.35
C ALA A 343 -0.19 15.42 2.04
N LYS A 344 1.02 15.66 1.51
CA LYS A 344 1.96 16.69 2.02
C LYS A 344 1.46 18.13 1.82
N ASN A 345 0.41 18.36 1.03
CA ASN A 345 -0.20 19.69 0.85
C ASN A 345 -1.13 20.09 2.01
N TYR A 346 -1.27 19.23 3.02
CA TYR A 346 -2.06 19.44 4.22
C TYR A 346 -1.15 19.43 5.44
N ASP A 347 -1.57 20.10 6.52
CA ASP A 347 -0.90 19.98 7.82
C ASP A 347 -1.07 18.57 8.38
N ILE A 348 -2.25 17.98 8.14
CA ILE A 348 -2.57 16.59 8.44
C ILE A 348 -3.21 15.98 7.21
N GLY A 349 -2.49 15.06 6.56
CA GLY A 349 -2.93 14.38 5.35
C GLY A 349 -3.27 12.92 5.64
N VAL A 350 -4.55 12.56 5.60
CA VAL A 350 -5.01 11.16 5.67
C VAL A 350 -5.10 10.61 4.26
N TYR A 351 -4.47 9.47 3.98
CA TYR A 351 -4.60 8.86 2.66
C TYR A 351 -4.69 7.34 2.75
N PHE A 352 -5.67 6.78 2.05
CA PHE A 352 -5.82 5.33 1.87
C PHE A 352 -6.30 5.04 0.46
N GLU A 353 -5.83 3.93 -0.10
CA GLU A 353 -6.46 3.29 -1.24
C GLU A 353 -7.54 2.33 -0.73
N ALA A 354 -8.60 2.12 -1.52
CA ALA A 354 -9.67 1.17 -1.19
C ALA A 354 -9.19 -0.28 -0.96
N ASN A 355 -7.95 -0.63 -1.35
CA ASN A 355 -7.33 -1.92 -1.08
C ASN A 355 -6.79 -2.07 0.36
N GLY A 356 -6.86 -1.02 1.18
CA GLY A 356 -6.40 -1.03 2.56
C GLY A 356 -4.98 -0.50 2.78
N HIS A 357 -4.26 -0.10 1.74
CA HIS A 357 -2.95 0.55 1.87
C HIS A 357 -3.13 2.03 2.16
N GLY A 358 -2.63 2.51 3.29
CA GLY A 358 -2.67 3.93 3.62
C GLY A 358 -2.07 4.26 4.96
N THR A 359 -2.02 5.56 5.25
CA THR A 359 -1.57 6.09 6.55
C THR A 359 -2.06 7.54 6.71
N THR A 360 -1.66 8.16 7.83
CA THR A 360 -1.80 9.58 8.09
C THR A 360 -0.41 10.19 8.24
N ILE A 361 -0.18 11.33 7.61
CA ILE A 361 1.05 12.11 7.77
C ILE A 361 0.75 13.47 8.38
N PHE A 362 1.72 13.97 9.14
CA PHE A 362 1.66 15.24 9.84
C PHE A 362 2.85 16.09 9.37
N SER A 363 2.61 17.37 9.07
CA SER A 363 3.68 18.29 8.72
C SER A 363 4.62 18.50 9.91
N PRO A 364 5.91 18.82 9.68
CA PRO A 364 6.84 19.15 10.77
C PRO A 364 6.33 20.29 11.67
N GLU A 365 5.68 21.29 11.08
CA GLU A 365 5.07 22.42 11.78
C GLU A 365 3.93 21.96 12.69
N CYS A 366 3.07 21.05 12.19
CA CYS A 366 2.01 20.42 12.98
C CYS A 366 2.60 19.64 14.16
N LEU A 367 3.57 18.76 13.91
CA LEU A 367 4.22 17.95 14.95
C LEU A 367 4.88 18.79 16.05
N SER A 368 5.44 19.95 15.71
CA SER A 368 6.08 20.85 16.68
C SER A 368 5.09 21.53 17.65
N GLN A 369 3.82 21.62 17.26
CA GLN A 369 2.76 22.30 18.00
C GLN A 369 1.83 21.34 18.74
N ILE A 370 1.83 20.05 18.38
CA ILE A 370 1.07 19.02 19.10
C ILE A 370 1.68 18.83 20.50
N PRO A 371 0.90 19.00 21.59
CA PRO A 371 1.40 18.78 22.95
C PRO A 371 1.82 17.31 23.15
N GLN A 372 2.97 17.09 23.81
CA GLN A 372 3.54 15.74 23.99
C GLN A 372 2.64 14.79 24.81
N ASP A 373 1.86 15.34 25.74
CA ASP A 373 0.94 14.58 26.60
C ASP A 373 -0.51 14.66 26.11
N SER A 374 -0.73 14.69 24.79
CA SER A 374 -2.07 14.75 24.18
C SER A 374 -2.49 13.44 23.51
N GLN A 375 -3.80 13.20 23.46
CA GLN A 375 -4.40 12.10 22.70
C GLN A 375 -3.99 12.16 21.21
N LEU A 376 -3.86 13.37 20.66
CA LEU A 376 -3.39 13.60 19.30
C LEU A 376 -1.95 13.10 19.10
N LYS A 377 -1.06 13.27 20.09
CA LYS A 377 0.32 12.72 20.03
C LYS A 377 0.31 11.19 20.03
N ASN A 378 -0.56 10.56 20.80
CA ASN A 378 -0.64 9.10 20.81
C ASN A 378 -1.17 8.56 19.47
N LEU A 379 -2.09 9.27 18.82
CA LEU A 379 -2.61 8.93 17.47
C LEU A 379 -1.55 9.13 16.37
N VAL A 380 -0.65 10.10 16.51
CA VAL A 380 0.54 10.22 15.65
C VAL A 380 1.40 8.95 15.71
N ASP A 381 1.54 8.36 16.90
CA ASP A 381 2.33 7.14 17.09
C ASP A 381 1.54 5.85 16.76
N LEU A 382 0.21 5.93 16.66
CA LEU A 382 -0.67 4.82 16.35
C LEU A 382 -1.82 5.25 15.44
N ILE A 383 -1.72 4.88 14.18
CA ILE A 383 -2.78 5.12 13.20
C ILE A 383 -3.71 3.89 13.23
N ASN A 384 -5.04 4.11 13.15
CA ASN A 384 -6.14 3.11 13.14
C ASN A 384 -6.91 2.85 14.45
N GLN A 385 -6.87 3.73 15.45
CA GLN A 385 -7.79 3.60 16.60
C GLN A 385 -8.99 4.54 16.52
N THR A 386 -10.19 3.98 16.70
CA THR A 386 -11.42 4.71 17.03
C THR A 386 -12.36 3.85 17.87
N GLY A 387 -13.28 4.49 18.61
CA GLY A 387 -14.17 3.86 19.58
C GLY A 387 -15.51 3.34 19.03
N TRP A 388 -15.65 3.15 17.73
CA TRP A 388 -16.92 2.73 17.12
C TRP A 388 -17.03 1.20 17.04
N SER A 389 -18.27 0.68 17.14
CA SER A 389 -18.55 -0.70 16.75
C SER A 389 -18.41 -0.84 15.22
N ALA A 390 -18.09 -2.03 14.72
CA ALA A 390 -17.96 -2.26 13.27
C ALA A 390 -19.26 -1.91 12.52
N GLY A 391 -20.42 -2.20 13.11
CA GLY A 391 -21.72 -1.88 12.53
C GLY A 391 -22.04 -0.38 12.53
N ASP A 392 -21.72 0.36 13.60
CA ASP A 392 -21.92 1.82 13.63
C ASP A 392 -20.97 2.52 12.65
N TRP A 393 -19.73 2.02 12.52
CA TRP A 393 -18.78 2.49 11.52
C TRP A 393 -19.25 2.25 10.09
N TYR A 394 -19.77 1.07 9.80
CA TYR A 394 -20.32 0.78 8.48
C TYR A 394 -21.49 1.72 8.11
N LYS A 395 -22.32 2.10 9.09
CA LYS A 395 -23.48 2.98 8.89
C LYS A 395 -23.15 4.46 8.68
N SER A 396 -21.88 4.87 8.77
CA SER A 396 -21.45 6.26 8.53
C SER A 396 -21.91 6.80 7.17
N TYR A 397 -21.83 5.95 6.14
CA TYR A 397 -22.40 6.16 4.81
C TYR A 397 -22.70 4.79 4.17
N GLU A 398 -23.50 4.75 3.13
CA GLU A 398 -23.73 3.52 2.36
C GLU A 398 -22.93 3.62 1.06
N ASP A 399 -22.15 2.59 0.73
CA ASP A 399 -21.44 2.57 -0.55
C ASP A 399 -22.42 2.46 -1.72
N LEU A 400 -22.11 3.10 -2.84
CA LEU A 400 -22.75 2.76 -4.09
C LEU A 400 -22.39 1.32 -4.47
N PRO A 401 -23.35 0.51 -4.95
CA PRO A 401 -23.04 -0.73 -5.65
C PRO A 401 -21.98 -0.49 -6.71
N ASN A 402 -20.95 -1.34 -6.73
CA ASN A 402 -19.78 -1.16 -7.58
C ASN A 402 -19.26 -2.50 -8.10
N ARG A 403 -18.53 -2.45 -9.21
CA ARG A 403 -17.91 -3.60 -9.87
C ARG A 403 -16.55 -3.21 -10.43
N GLN A 404 -15.58 -4.09 -10.23
CA GLN A 404 -14.26 -4.00 -10.86
C GLN A 404 -14.04 -5.20 -11.77
N LEU A 405 -13.65 -4.94 -13.01
CA LEU A 405 -13.33 -5.97 -14.01
C LEU A 405 -11.89 -5.84 -14.49
N LYS A 406 -11.34 -6.97 -14.94
CA LYS A 406 -10.06 -7.05 -15.64
C LYS A 406 -10.32 -7.41 -17.10
N VAL A 407 -9.90 -6.57 -18.03
CA VAL A 407 -9.95 -6.83 -19.48
C VAL A 407 -8.55 -7.16 -19.97
N LYS A 408 -8.36 -8.36 -20.52
CA LYS A 408 -7.07 -8.76 -21.12
C LYS A 408 -6.89 -8.03 -22.45
N VAL A 409 -5.71 -7.46 -22.67
CA VAL A 409 -5.38 -6.72 -23.89
C VAL A 409 -4.01 -7.17 -24.39
N ALA A 410 -3.76 -7.04 -25.70
CA ALA A 410 -2.48 -7.39 -26.30
C ALA A 410 -1.34 -6.47 -25.81
N ASN A 411 -1.65 -5.18 -25.63
CA ASN A 411 -0.72 -4.20 -25.08
C ASN A 411 -1.49 -3.20 -24.19
N ARG A 412 -1.20 -3.19 -22.90
CA ARG A 412 -1.85 -2.28 -21.94
C ARG A 412 -1.46 -0.81 -22.13
N GLU A 413 -0.31 -0.52 -22.72
CA GLU A 413 0.18 0.85 -22.94
C GLU A 413 -0.63 1.62 -23.99
N VAL A 414 -1.52 0.93 -24.72
CA VAL A 414 -2.52 1.56 -25.60
C VAL A 414 -3.45 2.47 -24.82
N ILE A 415 -3.74 2.13 -23.56
CA ILE A 415 -4.49 3.00 -22.65
C ILE A 415 -3.53 4.00 -21.99
N GLN A 416 -3.73 5.27 -22.30
CA GLN A 416 -3.13 6.38 -21.57
C GLN A 416 -4.21 7.19 -20.88
N THR A 417 -3.90 7.71 -19.69
CA THR A 417 -4.88 8.40 -18.85
C THR A 417 -4.39 9.76 -18.37
N ALA A 418 -5.32 10.62 -17.98
CA ALA A 418 -5.12 11.92 -17.37
C ALA A 418 -6.10 12.10 -16.19
N ASP A 419 -5.98 13.25 -15.50
CA ASP A 419 -6.88 13.64 -14.41
C ASP A 419 -6.98 12.58 -13.28
N ALA A 420 -5.84 12.28 -12.64
CA ALA A 420 -5.75 11.23 -11.62
C ALA A 420 -6.24 9.85 -12.12
N GLU A 421 -5.92 9.53 -13.38
CA GLU A 421 -6.32 8.31 -14.08
C GLU A 421 -7.85 8.15 -14.29
N ARG A 422 -8.64 9.22 -14.14
CA ARG A 422 -10.10 9.20 -14.33
C ARG A 422 -10.53 9.36 -15.77
N GLN A 423 -9.67 9.90 -16.62
CA GLN A 423 -9.95 10.14 -18.03
C GLN A 423 -8.99 9.37 -18.92
N CYS A 424 -9.53 8.60 -19.86
CA CYS A 424 -8.78 7.94 -20.93
C CYS A 424 -8.48 8.95 -22.05
N VAL A 425 -7.21 9.14 -22.37
CA VAL A 425 -6.74 10.05 -23.42
C VAL A 425 -6.39 9.30 -24.70
N SER A 426 -5.99 8.03 -24.57
CA SER A 426 -5.74 7.11 -25.68
C SER A 426 -6.38 5.76 -25.36
N PRO A 427 -7.00 5.08 -26.34
CA PRO A 427 -7.17 5.50 -27.74
C PRO A 427 -8.22 6.62 -27.90
N PRO A 428 -8.07 7.51 -28.90
CA PRO A 428 -9.02 8.59 -29.15
C PRO A 428 -10.47 8.10 -29.30
N GLY A 429 -11.41 8.82 -28.69
CA GLY A 429 -12.84 8.51 -28.72
C GLY A 429 -13.31 7.44 -27.73
N LEU A 430 -12.41 6.70 -27.07
CA LEU A 430 -12.83 5.73 -26.04
C LEU A 430 -13.49 6.42 -24.84
N GLN A 431 -12.94 7.54 -24.36
CA GLN A 431 -13.53 8.27 -23.23
C GLN A 431 -14.92 8.83 -23.55
N ASP A 432 -15.15 9.32 -24.77
CA ASP A 432 -16.46 9.83 -25.18
C ASP A 432 -17.51 8.71 -25.15
N LYS A 433 -17.17 7.53 -25.66
CA LYS A 433 -18.03 6.34 -25.57
C LYS A 433 -18.29 5.92 -24.13
N ILE A 434 -17.28 5.98 -23.25
CA ILE A 434 -17.46 5.71 -21.81
C ILE A 434 -18.45 6.71 -21.21
N ASN A 435 -18.31 8.01 -21.50
CA ASN A 435 -19.21 9.04 -21.01
C ASN A 435 -20.66 8.79 -21.48
N GLU A 436 -20.86 8.43 -22.75
CA GLU A 436 -22.18 8.09 -23.30
C GLU A 436 -22.83 6.90 -22.59
N VAL A 437 -22.04 5.86 -22.27
CA VAL A 437 -22.53 4.70 -21.52
C VAL A 437 -22.89 5.09 -20.09
N VAL A 438 -22.03 5.84 -19.40
CA VAL A 438 -22.23 6.27 -18.01
C VAL A 438 -23.54 7.05 -17.85
N LEU A 439 -23.89 7.92 -18.81
CA LEU A 439 -25.13 8.72 -18.77
C LEU A 439 -26.43 7.88 -18.76
N LYS A 440 -26.37 6.60 -19.14
CA LYS A 440 -27.54 5.71 -19.11
C LYS A 440 -27.90 5.25 -17.70
N PHE A 441 -26.97 5.35 -16.74
CA PHE A 441 -27.10 4.76 -15.41
C PHE A 441 -27.21 5.84 -14.32
N PRO A 442 -28.23 5.80 -13.44
CA PRO A 442 -28.36 6.76 -12.35
C PRO A 442 -27.19 6.66 -11.36
N LYS A 443 -26.61 7.82 -11.01
CA LYS A 443 -25.36 7.90 -10.22
C LYS A 443 -24.19 7.13 -10.87
N GLY A 444 -24.26 6.85 -12.16
CA GLY A 444 -23.24 6.12 -12.89
C GLY A 444 -21.90 6.86 -12.84
N ARG A 445 -20.84 6.12 -12.54
CA ARG A 445 -19.45 6.56 -12.74
C ARG A 445 -18.61 5.37 -13.18
N SER A 446 -17.81 5.56 -14.22
CA SER A 446 -16.88 4.53 -14.69
C SER A 446 -15.61 5.15 -15.25
N PHE A 447 -14.49 4.44 -15.10
CA PHE A 447 -13.20 4.81 -15.69
C PHE A 447 -12.38 3.56 -16.01
N VAL A 448 -11.36 3.74 -16.84
CA VAL A 448 -10.47 2.66 -17.30
C VAL A 448 -9.02 3.08 -17.16
N ARG A 449 -8.15 2.14 -16.75
CA ARG A 449 -6.71 2.39 -16.62
C ARG A 449 -5.87 1.13 -16.83
N PRO A 450 -4.62 1.23 -17.30
CA PRO A 450 -3.73 0.08 -17.39
C PRO A 450 -3.34 -0.41 -16.00
N SER A 451 -3.34 -1.72 -15.78
CA SER A 451 -2.76 -2.30 -14.56
C SER A 451 -1.25 -2.04 -14.53
N GLY A 452 -0.67 -1.77 -13.37
CA GLY A 452 0.79 -1.56 -13.23
C GLY A 452 1.60 -2.86 -13.15
N THR A 453 0.93 -3.98 -12.89
CA THR A 453 1.55 -5.28 -12.54
C THR A 453 1.11 -6.44 -13.43
N GLU A 454 0.12 -6.24 -14.29
CA GLU A 454 -0.50 -7.27 -15.12
C GLU A 454 -0.79 -6.68 -16.52
N ASP A 455 -0.72 -7.49 -17.58
CA ASP A 455 -1.09 -7.08 -18.96
C ASP A 455 -2.61 -7.06 -19.15
N VAL A 456 -3.27 -6.23 -18.34
CA VAL A 456 -4.71 -6.04 -18.34
C VAL A 456 -5.05 -4.57 -18.16
N VAL A 457 -6.23 -4.18 -18.65
CA VAL A 457 -6.86 -2.90 -18.34
C VAL A 457 -7.91 -3.13 -17.26
N ARG A 458 -7.91 -2.30 -16.23
CA ARG A 458 -8.90 -2.34 -15.15
C ARG A 458 -10.05 -1.44 -15.52
N VAL A 459 -11.26 -1.96 -15.39
CA VAL A 459 -12.51 -1.21 -15.53
C VAL A 459 -13.15 -1.13 -14.15
N TYR A 460 -13.51 0.08 -13.73
CA TYR A 460 -14.28 0.30 -12.51
C TYR A 460 -15.63 0.92 -12.89
N ALA A 461 -16.69 0.49 -12.24
CA ALA A 461 -18.01 1.09 -12.36
C ALA A 461 -18.72 1.12 -11.00
N GLU A 462 -19.50 2.17 -10.76
CA GLU A 462 -20.46 2.28 -9.66
C GLU A 462 -21.77 2.87 -10.17
N SER A 463 -22.89 2.53 -9.53
CA SER A 463 -24.23 3.02 -9.85
C SER A 463 -25.13 2.96 -8.61
N ASP A 464 -26.38 3.40 -8.74
CA ASP A 464 -27.44 3.26 -7.76
C ASP A 464 -27.83 1.82 -7.36
N THR A 465 -27.76 0.84 -8.28
CA THR A 465 -28.07 -0.58 -8.02
C THR A 465 -26.94 -1.51 -8.48
N GLN A 466 -26.89 -2.74 -7.94
CA GLN A 466 -25.88 -3.73 -8.34
C GLN A 466 -26.02 -4.13 -9.81
N ASP A 467 -27.26 -4.34 -10.28
CA ASP A 467 -27.53 -4.69 -11.68
C ASP A 467 -27.05 -3.58 -12.64
N ASN A 468 -27.27 -2.31 -12.28
CA ASN A 468 -26.80 -1.17 -13.06
C ASN A 468 -25.27 -1.06 -13.03
N ALA A 469 -24.64 -1.25 -11.88
CA ALA A 469 -23.17 -1.22 -11.77
C ALA A 469 -22.51 -2.37 -12.58
N ASP A 470 -23.11 -3.56 -12.55
CA ASP A 470 -22.64 -4.73 -13.30
C ASP A 470 -22.81 -4.54 -14.81
N GLN A 471 -23.97 -4.03 -15.24
CA GLN A 471 -24.24 -3.73 -16.64
C GLN A 471 -23.34 -2.59 -17.16
N LEU A 472 -23.12 -1.53 -16.37
CA LEU A 472 -22.20 -0.44 -16.70
C LEU A 472 -20.76 -0.96 -16.84
N ALA A 473 -20.28 -1.77 -15.90
CA ALA A 473 -18.96 -2.37 -15.96
C ALA A 473 -18.80 -3.24 -17.22
N TYR A 474 -19.82 -4.03 -17.55
CA TYR A 474 -19.86 -4.88 -18.74
C TYR A 474 -19.78 -4.05 -20.04
N GLU A 475 -20.64 -3.03 -20.20
CA GLU A 475 -20.63 -2.18 -21.41
C GLU A 475 -19.29 -1.47 -21.60
N VAL A 476 -18.70 -0.92 -20.52
CA VAL A 476 -17.38 -0.30 -20.58
C VAL A 476 -16.28 -1.33 -20.85
N GLY A 477 -16.38 -2.54 -20.27
CA GLY A 477 -15.48 -3.65 -20.54
C GLY A 477 -15.44 -4.06 -22.03
N LEU A 478 -16.61 -4.10 -22.68
CA LEU A 478 -16.71 -4.34 -24.12
C LEU A 478 -16.05 -3.22 -24.93
N LEU A 479 -16.26 -1.96 -24.55
CA LEU A 479 -15.60 -0.82 -25.21
C LEU A 479 -14.08 -0.93 -25.13
N VAL A 480 -13.53 -1.29 -23.96
CA VAL A 480 -12.09 -1.51 -23.81
C VAL A 480 -11.61 -2.66 -24.69
N HIS A 481 -12.30 -3.80 -24.67
CA HIS A 481 -11.92 -4.97 -25.48
C HIS A 481 -11.89 -4.64 -26.98
N GLN A 482 -12.90 -3.92 -27.47
CA GLN A 482 -13.00 -3.53 -28.88
C GLN A 482 -11.99 -2.46 -29.31
N ASN A 483 -11.76 -1.44 -28.47
CA ASN A 483 -11.00 -0.26 -28.88
C ASN A 483 -9.53 -0.31 -28.43
N ALA A 484 -9.16 -1.15 -27.47
CA ALA A 484 -7.81 -1.24 -26.91
C ALA A 484 -7.09 -2.58 -27.20
N GLY A 485 -7.53 -3.32 -28.22
CA GLY A 485 -6.89 -4.57 -28.64
C GLY A 485 -7.08 -5.71 -27.63
N GLY A 486 -8.32 -5.92 -27.20
CA GLY A 486 -8.69 -7.02 -26.31
C GLY A 486 -8.31 -8.40 -26.85
N VAL A 487 -7.90 -9.30 -25.97
CA VAL A 487 -7.50 -10.67 -26.33
C VAL A 487 -8.32 -11.71 -25.56
N GLY A 488 -8.64 -12.82 -26.24
CA GLY A 488 -9.52 -13.85 -25.70
C GLY A 488 -10.99 -13.43 -25.66
N GLU A 489 -11.80 -14.22 -24.95
CA GLU A 489 -13.24 -13.95 -24.82
C GLU A 489 -13.50 -12.62 -24.11
N PRO A 490 -14.44 -11.79 -24.60
CA PRO A 490 -14.89 -10.60 -23.90
C PRO A 490 -15.45 -10.93 -22.52
N THR A 491 -15.56 -9.91 -21.66
CA THR A 491 -16.23 -10.05 -20.37
C THR A 491 -17.61 -10.68 -20.57
N PRO A 492 -18.00 -11.73 -19.81
CA PRO A 492 -19.32 -12.32 -19.94
C PRO A 492 -20.39 -11.32 -19.50
N LYS A 493 -21.56 -11.39 -20.14
CA LYS A 493 -22.71 -10.57 -19.77
C LYS A 493 -23.17 -10.94 -18.35
N PRO A 494 -23.44 -9.96 -17.46
CA PRO A 494 -24.05 -10.25 -16.17
C PRO A 494 -25.38 -10.98 -16.35
N GLN A 495 -25.68 -11.90 -15.42
CA GLN A 495 -26.89 -12.73 -15.44
C GLN A 495 -28.14 -11.96 -15.04
#